data_AF-A0A673UJS9-F1
#
_entry.id   AF-A0A673UJS9-F1
#
_cell.length_a   1.000
_cell.length_b   1.000
_cell.length_c   1.000
_cell.angle_alpha   90.00
_cell.angle_beta   90.00
_cell.angle_gamma   90.00
#
_symmetry.space_group_name_H-M   'P 1'
#
loop_
_entity.id
_entity.type
_entity.pdbx_description
1 polymer ?
#
loop_
_entity_poly.entity_id
_entity_poly.type
_entity_poly.pdbx_seq_one_letter_code
_entity_poly.pdbx_strand_id
1 'polypeptide(L)' 'IVFAKSCTLKKHFEGRSTHGNFELKTVELPPLSSREVMLEALFLTVDPYTRVTAKRLKMGSRMMESKWANSLLGPT' A
#
# COMPACT_ATOMS: atom_id res chain seq x y z
N ILE A 1 -19.99 -0.08 -7.31
CA ILE A 1 -18.59 0.16 -7.72
C ILE A 1 -17.87 0.80 -6.53
N VAL A 2 -16.74 0.23 -6.11
CA VAL A 2 -15.94 0.76 -4.99
C VAL A 2 -14.57 1.15 -5.52
N PHE A 3 -14.12 2.36 -5.17
CA PHE A 3 -12.81 2.87 -5.57
C PHE A 3 -11.86 2.88 -4.38
N ALA A 4 -10.72 2.22 -4.51
CA ALA A 4 -9.65 2.26 -3.52
C ALA A 4 -8.63 3.34 -3.89
N LYS A 5 -8.25 4.16 -2.90
CA LYS A 5 -7.12 5.07 -3.02
C LYS A 5 -5.85 4.42 -2.49
N SER A 6 -4.75 4.64 -3.19
CA SER A 6 -3.46 4.04 -2.88
C SER A 6 -2.33 5.05 -3.04
N CYS A 7 -1.42 5.12 -2.07
CA CYS A 7 -0.24 5.95 -2.17
C CYS A 7 0.94 5.11 -2.67
N THR A 8 1.51 5.50 -3.81
CA THR A 8 2.66 4.84 -4.42
C THR A 8 3.92 5.69 -4.31
N LEU A 9 5.08 5.04 -4.28
CA LEU A 9 6.38 5.71 -4.29
C LEU A 9 6.71 6.16 -5.72
N LYS A 10 6.58 7.46 -6.00
CA LYS A 10 6.87 8.02 -7.33
C LYS A 10 8.37 8.17 -7.58
N LYS A 11 9.11 8.64 -6.58
CA LYS A 11 10.57 8.85 -6.63
C LYS A 11 11.18 8.53 -5.27
N HIS A 12 12.34 7.88 -5.25
CA HIS A 12 13.10 7.67 -4.02
C HIS A 12 13.45 8.98 -3.31
N PHE A 13 13.60 8.89 -1.98
CA PHE A 13 13.90 10.04 -1.15
C PHE A 13 15.36 10.47 -1.29
N GLU A 14 15.58 11.73 -1.63
CA GLU A 14 16.88 12.41 -1.59
C GLU A 14 16.85 13.36 -0.38
N GLY A 15 17.44 12.94 0.75
CA GLY A 15 17.34 13.71 2.00
C GLY A 15 15.96 13.61 2.65
N ARG A 16 15.22 14.71 2.81
CA ARG A 16 13.89 14.71 3.45
C ARG A 16 12.81 14.23 2.47
N SER A 17 11.81 13.51 2.94
CA SER A 17 10.64 13.17 2.13
C SER A 17 9.84 14.43 1.80
N THR A 18 9.50 14.58 0.53
CA THR A 18 8.69 15.68 -0.01
C THR A 18 7.40 15.12 -0.61
N HIS A 19 6.39 15.97 -0.81
CA HIS A 19 5.14 15.56 -1.48
C HIS A 19 5.39 14.98 -2.87
N GLY A 20 6.41 15.46 -3.61
CA GLY A 20 6.76 14.97 -4.94
C GLY A 20 7.30 13.53 -4.98
N ASN A 21 7.68 12.96 -3.83
CA ASN A 21 8.09 11.56 -3.74
C ASN A 21 6.91 10.58 -3.82
N PHE A 22 5.68 11.07 -3.69
CA PHE A 22 4.47 10.26 -3.58
C PHE A 22 3.51 10.54 -4.73
N GLU A 23 2.67 9.55 -5.03
CA GLU A 23 1.56 9.68 -5.98
C GLU A 23 0.33 8.98 -5.41
N LEU A 24 -0.82 9.65 -5.46
CA LEU A 24 -2.11 9.08 -5.05
C LEU A 24 -2.82 8.53 -6.28
N LYS A 25 -3.04 7.22 -6.32
CA LYS A 25 -3.76 6.54 -7.39
C LYS A 25 -5.11 6.04 -6.90
N THR A 26 -6.15 6.26 -7.69
CA THR A 26 -7.49 5.71 -7.47
C THR A 26 -7.67 4.53 -8.42
N VAL A 27 -8.09 3.38 -7.88
CA VAL A 27 -8.29 2.14 -8.64
C VAL A 27 -9.68 1.58 -8.33
N GLU A 28 -10.38 1.12 -9.35
CA GLU A 28 -11.64 0.39 -9.17
C GLU A 28 -11.36 -1.02 -8.65
N LEU A 29 -12.04 -1.42 -7.58
CA LEU A 29 -11.91 -2.77 -7.05
C LEU A 29 -12.81 -3.74 -7.81
N PRO A 30 -12.30 -4.95 -8.13
CA PRO A 30 -13.13 -6.00 -8.72
C PRO A 30 -14.21 -6.48 -7.73
N PRO A 31 -15.26 -7.16 -8.21
CA PRO A 31 -16.23 -7.83 -7.35
C PRO A 31 -15.56 -8.87 -6.44
N LEU A 32 -16.02 -8.99 -5.20
CA LEU A 32 -15.49 -9.96 -4.24
C LEU A 32 -15.80 -11.41 -4.66
N SER A 33 -14.82 -12.30 -4.50
CA SER A 33 -15.05 -13.75 -4.62
C SER A 33 -15.63 -14.35 -3.34
N SER A 34 -16.14 -15.59 -3.40
CA SER A 34 -16.84 -16.30 -2.29
C SER A 34 -16.03 -16.45 -0.99
N ARG A 35 -14.77 -16.02 -0.94
CA ARG A 35 -13.88 -16.11 0.23
C ARG A 35 -13.04 -14.86 0.46
N GLU A 36 -13.34 -13.77 -0.25
CA GLU A 36 -12.66 -12.49 -0.07
C GLU A 36 -13.50 -11.58 0.80
N VAL A 37 -12.81 -10.72 1.54
CA VAL A 37 -13.43 -9.66 2.35
C VAL A 37 -12.91 -8.31 1.90
N MET A 38 -13.80 -7.32 1.86
CA MET A 38 -13.41 -5.94 1.62
C MET A 38 -13.09 -5.28 2.96
N LEU A 39 -11.94 -4.63 3.02
CA LEU A 39 -11.47 -3.95 4.23
C LEU A 39 -11.32 -2.46 3.94
N GLU A 40 -12.01 -1.67 4.76
CA GLU A 40 -11.90 -0.23 4.76
C GLU A 40 -10.95 0.20 5.88
N ALA A 41 -9.92 0.96 5.52
CA ALA A 41 -8.95 1.44 6.48
C ALA A 41 -9.53 2.61 7.28
N LEU A 42 -9.78 2.41 8.57
CA LEU A 42 -10.17 3.48 9.49
C LEU A 42 -8.98 4.34 9.90
N PHE A 43 -7.82 3.70 10.14
CA PHE A 43 -6.57 4.35 10.51
C PHE A 43 -5.40 3.69 9.78
N LEU A 44 -4.43 4.51 9.38
CA LEU A 44 -3.19 4.07 8.72
C LEU A 44 -2.00 4.53 9.57
N THR A 45 -1.07 3.62 9.87
CA THR A 45 0.15 3.95 10.60
C THR A 45 1.28 4.32 9.66
N VAL A 46 2.17 5.21 10.13
CA VAL A 46 3.41 5.57 9.43
C VAL A 46 4.55 5.44 10.42
N ASP A 47 5.33 4.37 10.28
CA ASP A 47 6.39 4.03 11.22
C ASP A 47 7.77 4.39 10.66
N PRO A 48 8.78 4.69 11.49
CA PRO A 48 10.13 5.04 11.02
C PRO A 48 10.77 3.98 10.09
N TYR A 49 10.46 2.70 10.28
CA TYR A 49 10.99 1.62 9.44
C TYR A 49 10.55 1.74 7.97
N THR A 50 9.40 2.36 7.70
CA THR A 50 8.88 2.58 6.34
C THR A 50 9.88 3.36 5.48
N ARG A 51 10.69 4.21 6.11
CA ARG A 51 11.77 4.93 5.44
C ARG A 51 12.86 4.01 4.90
N VAL A 52 13.20 2.97 5.66
CA VAL A 52 14.23 1.99 5.28
C VAL A 52 13.69 1.05 4.21
N THR A 53 12.43 0.61 4.33
CA THR A 53 11.79 -0.27 3.34
C THR A 53 11.57 0.45 2.01
N ALA A 54 11.22 1.75 2.03
CA ALA A 54 11.04 2.55 0.82
C ALA A 54 12.31 2.67 -0.05
N LYS A 55 13.50 2.45 0.50
CA LYS A 55 14.73 2.37 -0.30
C LYS A 55 14.79 1.11 -1.19
N ARG A 56 14.07 0.05 -0.79
CA ARG A 56 14.03 -1.24 -1.49
C ARG A 56 12.81 -1.40 -2.40
N LEU A 57 11.79 -0.54 -2.25
CA LEU A 57 10.60 -0.55 -3.10
C LEU A 57 10.94 -0.05 -4.50
N LYS A 58 10.36 -0.67 -5.52
CA LYS A 58 10.46 -0.15 -6.89
C LYS A 58 9.59 1.10 -7.05
N MET A 59 9.98 2.00 -7.93
CA MET A 59 9.13 3.14 -8.28
C MET A 59 7.79 2.65 -8.83
N GLY A 60 6.70 3.30 -8.41
CA GLY A 60 5.33 2.90 -8.70
C GLY A 60 4.75 1.85 -7.74
N SER A 61 5.56 1.22 -6.88
CA SER A 61 5.05 0.30 -5.85
C SER A 61 4.26 1.03 -4.76
N ARG A 62 3.28 0.35 -4.17
CA ARG A 62 2.49 0.86 -3.05
C ARG A 62 3.40 1.03 -1.82
N MET A 63 3.37 2.21 -1.19
CA MET A 63 4.21 2.51 -0.02
C MET A 63 3.84 1.69 1.22
N MET A 64 2.59 1.25 1.29
CA MET A 64 2.05 0.46 2.38
C MET A 64 1.63 -0.90 1.84
N GLU A 65 2.54 -1.87 1.92
CA GLU A 65 2.18 -3.28 1.80
C GLU A 65 1.77 -3.76 3.18
N SER A 66 0.47 -4.00 3.37
CA SER A 66 0.04 -4.62 4.60
C SER A 66 0.33 -6.12 4.51
N LYS A 67 1.32 -6.59 5.27
CA LYS A 67 1.74 -8.00 5.32
C LYS A 67 0.65 -8.96 5.84
N TRP A 68 -0.51 -8.46 6.29
CA TRP A 68 -1.57 -9.27 6.88
C TRP A 68 -2.43 -10.06 5.87
N ALA A 69 -2.35 -9.79 4.56
CA ALA A 69 -3.15 -10.50 3.57
C ALA A 69 -2.76 -11.99 3.37
N ASN A 70 -1.52 -12.38 3.70
CA ASN A 70 -1.02 -13.75 3.46
C ASN A 70 -0.98 -14.65 4.70
N SER A 71 -1.46 -14.19 5.86
CA SER A 71 -1.47 -15.01 7.10
C SER A 71 -2.77 -15.76 7.34
N LEU A 72 -3.81 -15.56 6.51
CA LEU A 72 -5.12 -16.22 6.65
C LEU A 72 -5.35 -17.37 5.68
N LEU A 73 -4.39 -17.69 4.82
CA LEU A 73 -4.38 -18.94 4.08
C LEU A 73 -3.50 -19.92 4.87
N GLY A 74 -4.15 -20.85 5.55
CA GLY A 74 -3.48 -21.92 6.31
C GLY A 74 -2.55 -22.77 5.42
N PRO A 75 -1.67 -23.57 6.04
CA PRO A 75 -0.74 -24.43 5.31
C PRO A 75 -1.52 -25.48 4.49
N THR A 76 -1.24 -25.56 3.19
CA THR A 76 -1.43 -26.77 2.39
C THR A 76 -0.27 -27.73 2.63
#